data_AF-A0A183DJR6-F1
#
_entry.id   AF-A0A183DJR6-F1
#
_cell.length_a   1.000
_cell.length_b   1.000
_cell.length_c   1.000
_cell.angle_alpha   90.00
_cell.angle_beta   90.00
_cell.angle_gamma   90.00
#
_symmetry.space_group_name_H-M   'P 1'
#
loop_
_entity.id
_entity.type
_entity.pdbx_description
1 polymer ?
#
loop_
_entity_poly.entity_id
_entity_poly.type
_entity_poly.pdbx_seq_one_letter_code
_entity_poly.pdbx_strand_id
1 'polypeptide(L)'
;LNSMCRSHLCCRSLALLQSLRLMLILQLLLSNSLLCSSKKYRHYHPRRYNLTLSVRNHNVTDAKFFRLNGVGNTADFFVAPGDVFTKTYEV
;
A
#
# COMPACT_ATOMS: atom_id res chain seq x y z
N LEU A 1 -63.53 -29.03 -2.96
CA LEU A 1 -62.42 -28.86 -1.98
C LEU A 1 -61.02 -29.15 -2.55
N ASN A 2 -60.83 -30.02 -3.55
CA ASN A 2 -59.48 -30.40 -4.03
C ASN A 2 -58.73 -29.33 -4.87
N SER A 3 -59.42 -28.29 -5.37
CA SER A 3 -58.81 -27.20 -6.14
C SER A 3 -58.11 -26.16 -5.24
N MET A 4 -58.72 -25.78 -4.11
CA MET A 4 -58.16 -24.79 -3.17
C MET A 4 -56.88 -25.28 -2.44
N CYS A 5 -56.78 -26.56 -2.11
CA CYS A 5 -55.56 -27.10 -1.48
C CYS A 5 -54.34 -27.07 -2.42
N ARG A 6 -54.55 -27.22 -3.74
CA ARG A 6 -53.47 -27.19 -4.74
C ARG A 6 -52.88 -25.80 -4.94
N SER A 7 -53.70 -24.76 -4.93
CA SER A 7 -53.24 -23.37 -5.05
C SER A 7 -52.47 -22.92 -3.81
N HIS A 8 -52.85 -23.35 -2.61
CA HIS A 8 -52.09 -23.05 -1.39
C HIS A 8 -50.73 -23.77 -1.32
N LEU A 9 -50.63 -25.02 -1.77
CA LEU A 9 -49.35 -25.73 -1.87
C LEU A 9 -48.40 -25.06 -2.88
N CYS A 10 -48.94 -24.64 -4.04
CA CYS A 10 -48.16 -23.97 -5.09
C CYS A 10 -47.69 -22.57 -4.68
N CYS A 11 -48.49 -21.82 -3.92
CA CYS A 11 -48.12 -20.51 -3.41
C CYS A 11 -47.03 -20.60 -2.32
N ARG A 12 -47.11 -21.63 -1.46
CA ARG A 12 -46.06 -21.95 -0.47
C ARG A 12 -44.78 -22.42 -1.13
N SER A 13 -44.84 -23.23 -2.20
CA SER A 13 -43.64 -23.65 -2.92
C SER A 13 -42.97 -22.49 -3.65
N LEU A 14 -43.73 -21.56 -4.26
CA LEU A 14 -43.19 -20.33 -4.84
C LEU A 14 -42.51 -19.45 -3.78
N ALA A 15 -43.14 -19.26 -2.62
CA ALA A 15 -42.57 -18.49 -1.53
C ALA A 15 -41.27 -19.11 -0.98
N LEU A 16 -41.23 -20.45 -0.87
CA LEU A 16 -40.03 -21.19 -0.48
C LEU A 16 -38.91 -21.05 -1.52
N LEU A 17 -39.21 -21.22 -2.82
CA LEU A 17 -38.24 -21.01 -3.89
C LEU A 17 -37.69 -19.59 -3.91
N GLN A 18 -38.55 -18.58 -3.66
CA GLN A 18 -38.13 -17.19 -3.60
C GLN A 18 -37.22 -16.92 -2.39
N SER A 19 -37.54 -17.48 -1.22
CA SER A 19 -36.67 -17.37 -0.04
C SER A 19 -35.31 -18.06 -0.24
N LEU A 20 -35.29 -19.24 -0.87
CA LEU A 20 -34.05 -19.97 -1.17
C LEU A 20 -33.18 -19.20 -2.16
N ARG A 21 -33.78 -18.60 -3.19
CA ARG A 21 -33.08 -17.74 -4.14
C ARG A 21 -32.47 -16.51 -3.47
N LEU A 22 -33.18 -15.90 -2.53
CA LEU A 22 -32.72 -14.71 -1.82
C LEU A 22 -31.57 -15.04 -0.86
N MET A 23 -31.66 -16.18 -0.16
CA MET A 23 -30.57 -16.69 0.69
C MET A 23 -29.31 -17.03 -0.11
N LEU A 24 -29.46 -17.61 -1.31
CA LEU A 24 -28.33 -17.91 -2.20
C LEU A 24 -27.62 -16.64 -2.67
N ILE A 25 -28.38 -15.61 -3.06
CA ILE A 25 -27.82 -14.32 -3.49
C ILE A 25 -27.06 -13.65 -2.33
N LEU A 26 -27.62 -13.71 -1.11
CA LEU A 26 -26.98 -13.13 0.07
C LEU A 26 -25.64 -13.83 0.40
N GLN A 27 -25.60 -15.17 0.35
CA GLN A 27 -24.38 -15.95 0.55
C GLN A 27 -23.30 -15.64 -0.50
N LEU A 28 -23.70 -15.44 -1.76
CA LEU A 28 -22.78 -15.08 -2.84
C LEU A 28 -22.18 -13.68 -2.65
N LEU A 29 -22.97 -12.71 -2.17
CA LEU A 29 -22.46 -11.36 -1.87
C LEU A 29 -21.49 -11.37 -0.69
N LEU A 30 -21.82 -12.09 0.38
CA LEU A 30 -20.98 -12.22 1.58
C LEU A 30 -19.64 -12.89 1.26
N SER A 31 -19.64 -14.01 0.54
CA SER A 31 -18.41 -14.73 0.16
C SER A 31 -17.48 -13.90 -0.72
N ASN A 32 -18.01 -13.19 -1.72
CA ASN A 32 -17.22 -12.33 -2.59
C ASN A 32 -16.63 -11.12 -1.84
N SER A 33 -17.38 -10.51 -0.92
CA SER A 33 -16.88 -9.39 -0.12
C SER A 33 -15.73 -9.79 0.82
N LEU A 34 -15.80 -10.98 1.44
CA LEU A 34 -14.73 -11.52 2.29
C LEU A 34 -13.46 -11.86 1.46
N LEU A 35 -13.62 -12.46 0.28
CA LEU A 35 -12.49 -12.81 -0.59
C LEU A 35 -11.79 -11.57 -1.18
N CYS A 36 -12.54 -10.52 -1.49
CA CYS A 36 -11.98 -9.28 -2.04
C CYS A 36 -11.27 -8.41 -1.01
N SER A 37 -11.60 -8.51 0.29
CA SER A 37 -10.95 -7.72 1.34
C SER A 37 -9.51 -8.19 1.64
N SER A 38 -9.16 -9.43 1.30
CA SER A 38 -7.84 -10.01 1.60
C SER A 38 -6.69 -9.47 0.73
N LYS A 39 -6.96 -8.74 -0.37
CA LYS A 39 -5.94 -8.37 -1.36
C LYS A 39 -5.31 -6.98 -1.20
N LYS A 40 -5.69 -6.20 -0.18
CA LYS A 40 -5.31 -4.77 -0.09
C LYS A 40 -4.29 -4.38 0.97
N TYR A 41 -3.63 -5.33 1.61
CA TYR A 41 -2.48 -5.05 2.48
C TYR A 41 -1.20 -5.63 1.87
N ARG A 42 -0.64 -4.94 0.86
CA ARG A 42 0.79 -5.08 0.61
C ARG A 42 1.50 -4.45 1.80
N HIS A 43 2.16 -5.27 2.62
CA HIS A 43 3.06 -4.76 3.64
C HIS A 43 4.10 -3.86 2.96
N TYR A 44 4.06 -2.57 3.29
CA TYR A 44 5.11 -1.64 2.94
C TYR A 44 6.32 -2.03 3.78
N HIS A 45 7.26 -2.75 3.18
CA HIS A 45 8.54 -3.02 3.82
C HIS A 45 9.41 -1.77 3.66
N PRO A 46 9.74 -1.05 4.74
CA PRO A 46 10.66 0.07 4.65
C PRO A 46 12.01 -0.47 4.18
N ARG A 47 12.40 -0.13 2.96
CA ARG A 47 13.74 -0.44 2.45
C ARG A 47 14.69 0.63 3.00
N ARG A 48 15.74 0.17 3.67
CA ARG A 48 16.87 1.03 4.05
C ARG A 48 17.77 1.18 2.85
N TYR A 49 18.09 2.41 2.48
CA TYR A 49 19.01 2.71 1.39
C TYR A 49 20.26 3.35 1.95
N ASN A 50 21.42 2.86 1.49
CA ASN A 50 22.70 3.49 1.76
C ASN A 50 22.98 4.45 0.61
N LEU A 51 22.83 5.74 0.84
CA LEU A 51 23.12 6.79 -0.14
C LEU A 51 24.54 7.30 0.06
N THR A 52 25.39 7.16 -0.94
CA THR A 52 26.75 7.72 -0.91
C THR A 52 26.77 9.03 -1.68
N LEU A 53 27.13 10.12 -1.00
CA LEU A 53 27.35 11.42 -1.62
C LEU A 53 28.86 11.68 -1.72
N SER A 54 29.33 12.06 -2.92
CA SER A 54 30.68 12.54 -3.15
C SER A 54 30.69 13.97 -3.70
N VAL A 55 31.48 14.84 -3.09
CA VAL A 55 31.62 16.25 -3.47
C VAL A 55 33.09 16.52 -3.75
N ARG A 56 33.41 16.97 -4.96
CA ARG A 56 34.76 17.33 -5.38
C ARG A 56 34.84 18.82 -5.66
N ASN A 57 35.77 19.50 -4.98
CA ASN A 57 36.04 20.90 -5.22
C ASN A 57 37.07 21.05 -6.36
N HIS A 58 36.60 21.30 -7.58
CA HIS A 58 37.46 21.32 -8.77
C HIS A 58 38.04 22.69 -9.12
N ASN A 59 37.48 23.80 -8.62
CA ASN A 59 37.89 25.12 -9.08
C ASN A 59 37.57 26.27 -8.10
N VAL A 60 37.59 26.02 -6.80
CA VAL A 60 37.31 27.06 -5.81
C VAL A 60 38.55 27.37 -4.99
N THR A 61 39.08 28.58 -5.14
CA THR A 61 40.23 29.08 -4.40
C THR A 61 39.87 29.40 -2.93
N ASP A 62 38.63 29.81 -2.65
CA ASP A 62 38.26 30.43 -1.36
C ASP A 62 37.20 29.69 -0.53
N ALA A 63 36.20 29.06 -1.14
CA ALA A 63 35.19 28.29 -0.40
C ALA A 63 35.76 26.94 0.06
N LYS A 64 36.06 26.87 1.36
CA LYS A 64 36.57 25.69 2.05
C LYS A 64 35.50 24.95 2.82
N PHE A 65 34.40 25.62 3.17
CA PHE A 65 33.33 25.10 4.03
C PHE A 65 32.06 24.79 3.23
N PHE A 66 31.51 23.60 3.45
CA PHE A 66 30.29 23.13 2.82
C PHE A 66 29.34 22.57 3.89
N ARG A 67 28.06 22.88 3.75
CA ARG A 67 26.98 22.30 4.56
C ARG A 67 26.02 21.56 3.65
N LEU A 68 25.85 20.26 3.91
CA LEU A 68 24.80 19.44 3.31
C LEU A 68 23.56 19.50 4.21
N ASN A 69 22.45 19.99 3.68
CA ASN A 69 21.16 20.00 4.37
C ASN A 69 20.25 18.90 3.81
N GLY A 70 20.06 17.83 4.57
CA GLY A 70 19.05 16.79 4.31
C GLY A 70 18.02 16.70 5.44
N VAL A 71 16.88 16.06 5.17
CA VAL A 71 15.85 15.78 6.18
C VAL A 71 16.43 14.82 7.22
N GLY A 72 16.73 15.32 8.42
CA GLY A 72 17.33 14.55 9.52
C GLY A 72 18.86 14.33 9.43
N ASN A 73 19.47 14.63 8.28
CA ASN A 73 20.91 14.45 8.03
C ASN A 73 21.53 15.78 7.60
N THR A 74 22.08 16.54 8.55
CA THR A 74 22.92 17.71 8.27
C THR A 74 24.38 17.34 8.45
N ALA A 75 25.24 17.68 7.48
CA ALA A 75 26.67 17.43 7.57
C ALA A 75 27.46 18.67 7.16
N ASP A 76 28.33 19.11 8.05
CA ASP A 76 29.29 20.19 7.82
C ASP A 76 30.66 19.56 7.54
N PHE A 77 31.30 20.01 6.46
CA PHE A 77 32.60 19.46 6.04
C PHE A 77 33.45 20.50 5.33
N PHE A 78 34.76 20.31 5.40
CA PHE A 78 35.74 21.13 4.69
C PHE A 78 36.34 20.35 3.52
N VAL A 79 36.44 20.98 2.34
CA VAL A 79 37.06 20.39 1.15
C VAL A 79 38.07 21.36 0.58
N ALA A 80 39.35 21.00 0.69
CA ALA A 80 40.42 21.76 0.06
C ALA A 80 40.38 21.61 -1.47
N PRO A 81 41.00 22.51 -2.24
CA PRO A 81 41.10 22.36 -3.69
C PRO A 81 41.76 21.02 -4.05
N GLY A 82 41.11 20.24 -4.92
CA GLY A 82 41.58 18.92 -5.33
C GLY A 82 41.12 17.76 -4.45
N ASP A 83 40.63 18.01 -3.23
CA ASP A 83 40.10 16.99 -2.33
C ASP A 83 38.67 16.57 -2.69
N VAL A 84 38.30 15.38 -2.21
CA VAL A 84 36.96 14.80 -2.37
C VAL A 84 36.39 14.44 -1.01
N PHE A 85 35.26 15.03 -0.66
CA PHE A 85 34.46 14.57 0.47
C PHE A 85 33.57 13.42 0.03
N THR A 86 33.57 12.32 0.78
CA THR A 86 32.68 11.18 0.55
C THR A 86 32.03 10.77 1.87
N LYS A 87 30.70 10.65 1.88
CA LYS A 87 29.96 10.19 3.06
C LYS A 87 28.76 9.33 2.66
N THR A 88 28.57 8.25 3.41
CA THR A 88 27.43 7.35 3.26
C THR A 88 26.39 7.68 4.34
N TYR A 89 25.14 7.77 3.92
CA TYR A 89 23.99 8.02 4.78
C TYR A 89 23.06 6.82 4.74
N GLU A 90 22.57 6.41 5.91
CA GLU A 90 21.45 5.49 6.01
C GLU A 90 20.14 6.31 5.98
N VAL A 91 19.25 5.96 5.05
CA VAL A 91 17.94 6.61 4.85
C VAL A 91 16.83 5.56 4.81
#